data_AF-A0A2A9NLZ7-F1
#
_entry.id   AF-A0A2A9NLZ7-F1
#
_cell.length_a   1.000
_cell.length_b   1.000
_cell.length_c   1.000
_cell.angle_alpha   90.00
_cell.angle_beta   90.00
_cell.angle_gamma   90.00
#
_symmetry.space_group_name_H-M   'P 1'
#
loop_
_entity.id
_entity.type
_entity.pdbx_description
1 polymer ?
#
loop_
_entity_poly.entity_id
_entity_poly.type
_entity_poly.pdbx_seq_one_letter_code
_entity_poly.pdbx_strand_id
1 'polypeptide(L)'
;SEADANHILSLVKGFEPVILHLLRNIIDKKNAFLHLPINAVPIIHQALISLFGSSSNFGNALINAAPADLKGQATAIKNDIDGAFKQAIAAYA
;
A
#
# COMPACT_ATOMS: atom_id res chain seq x y z
N SER A 1 6.61 -24.12 1.73
CA SER A 1 6.73 -24.75 3.06
C SER A 1 6.46 -23.70 4.14
N GLU A 2 6.36 -24.08 5.41
CA GLU A 2 6.23 -23.13 6.54
C GLU A 2 7.40 -22.13 6.59
N ALA A 3 8.62 -22.61 6.34
CA ALA A 3 9.81 -21.77 6.31
C ALA A 3 9.75 -20.72 5.17
N ASP A 4 9.29 -21.11 3.98
CA ASP A 4 9.15 -20.18 2.85
C ASP A 4 8.09 -19.11 3.15
N ALA A 5 6.96 -19.49 3.75
CA ALA A 5 5.91 -18.54 4.11
C ALA A 5 6.40 -17.51 5.13
N ASN A 6 7.11 -17.96 6.17
CA ASN A 6 7.74 -17.06 7.14
C ASN A 6 8.76 -16.12 6.50
N HIS A 7 9.59 -16.63 5.59
CA HIS A 7 10.58 -15.81 4.89
C HIS A 7 9.92 -14.71 4.04
N ILE A 8 8.92 -15.08 3.23
CA ILE A 8 8.17 -14.14 2.38
C ILE A 8 7.46 -13.09 3.25
N LEU A 9 6.79 -13.51 4.32
CA LEU A 9 6.07 -12.59 5.20
C LEU A 9 7.02 -11.61 5.90
N SER A 10 8.21 -12.08 6.32
CA SER A 10 9.25 -11.21 6.87
C SER A 10 9.73 -10.17 5.86
N LEU A 11 9.87 -10.54 4.58
CA LEU A 11 10.23 -9.59 3.52
C LEU A 11 9.13 -8.54 3.32
N VAL A 12 7.87 -8.98 3.21
CA VAL A 12 6.72 -8.06 3.04
C VAL A 12 6.61 -7.09 4.22
N LYS A 13 6.77 -7.59 5.46
CA LYS A 13 6.82 -6.76 6.66
C LYS A 13 7.98 -5.76 6.64
N GLY A 14 9.12 -6.11 6.05
CA GLY A 14 10.24 -5.18 5.86
C GLY A 14 9.93 -4.02 4.92
N PHE A 15 9.04 -4.22 3.92
CA PHE A 15 8.63 -3.18 2.98
C PHE A 15 7.51 -2.28 3.52
N GLU A 16 6.66 -2.79 4.41
CA GLU A 16 5.53 -2.06 5.00
C GLU A 16 5.89 -0.63 5.44
N PRO A 17 6.90 -0.38 6.30
CA PRO A 17 7.21 0.98 6.75
C PRO A 17 7.64 1.91 5.60
N VAL A 18 8.30 1.36 4.57
CA VAL A 18 8.69 2.13 3.37
C VAL A 18 7.47 2.55 2.58
N ILE A 19 6.51 1.64 2.39
CA ILE A 19 5.24 1.93 1.69
C ILE A 19 4.45 3.00 2.44
N LEU A 20 4.30 2.86 3.75
CA LEU A 20 3.59 3.83 4.59
C LEU A 20 4.25 5.22 4.52
N HIS A 21 5.58 5.27 4.58
CA HIS A 21 6.32 6.52 4.47
C HIS A 21 6.15 7.18 3.09
N LEU A 22 6.21 6.41 2.01
CA LEU A 22 6.04 6.94 0.64
C LEU A 22 4.63 7.49 0.42
N LEU A 23 3.59 6.80 0.88
CA LEU A 23 2.21 7.27 0.76
C LEU A 23 1.99 8.57 1.55
N ARG A 24 2.57 8.68 2.74
CA ARG A 24 2.58 9.93 3.50
C ARG A 24 3.31 11.05 2.75
N ASN A 25 4.49 10.79 2.21
CA ASN A 25 5.24 11.78 1.44
C ASN A 25 4.45 12.26 0.21
N ILE A 26 3.70 11.36 -0.45
CA ILE A 26 2.82 11.73 -1.55
C ILE A 26 1.76 12.72 -1.06
N ILE A 27 1.11 12.48 0.09
CA ILE A 27 0.15 13.42 0.68
C ILE A 27 0.82 14.79 0.95
N ASP A 28 1.99 14.78 1.59
CA ASP A 28 2.73 16.01 1.93
C ASP A 28 3.14 16.82 0.68
N LYS A 29 3.31 16.17 -0.47
CA LYS A 29 3.63 16.81 -1.75
C LYS A 29 2.43 17.35 -2.52
N LYS A 30 1.18 17.16 -2.05
CA LYS A 30 -0.04 17.63 -2.76
C LYS A 30 0.08 19.09 -3.19
N ASN A 31 0.51 19.98 -2.29
CA ASN A 31 0.63 21.39 -2.60
C ASN A 31 1.63 21.66 -3.74
N ALA A 32 2.75 20.95 -3.78
CA ALA A 32 3.72 21.10 -4.86
C ALA A 32 3.12 20.65 -6.21
N PHE A 33 2.34 19.56 -6.23
CA PHE A 33 1.69 19.09 -7.47
C PHE A 33 0.60 20.02 -7.99
N LEU A 34 -0.11 20.75 -7.11
CA LEU A 34 -1.09 21.77 -7.50
C LEU A 34 -0.45 22.96 -8.24
N HIS A 35 0.82 23.23 -8.01
CA HIS A 35 1.55 24.36 -8.61
C HIS A 35 2.30 23.99 -9.89
N LEU A 36 2.20 22.75 -10.36
CA LEU A 36 2.81 22.36 -11.62
C LEU A 36 2.03 22.98 -12.79
N PRO A 37 2.70 23.26 -13.93
CA PRO A 37 2.05 23.73 -15.15
C PRO A 37 1.19 22.64 -15.83
N ILE A 38 1.10 21.45 -15.22
CA ILE A 38 0.25 20.34 -15.63
C ILE A 38 -0.78 20.09 -14.53
N ASN A 39 -1.99 19.68 -14.91
CA ASN A 39 -3.02 19.27 -13.96
C ASN A 39 -2.69 17.87 -13.41
N ALA A 40 -1.73 17.79 -12.48
CA ALA A 40 -1.18 16.53 -11.97
C ALA A 40 -2.12 15.82 -10.97
N VAL A 41 -3.01 16.54 -10.29
CA VAL A 41 -3.84 15.97 -9.21
C VAL A 41 -4.73 14.81 -9.70
N PRO A 42 -5.48 14.92 -10.80
CA PRO A 42 -6.28 13.79 -11.31
C PRO A 42 -5.43 12.59 -11.75
N ILE A 43 -4.23 12.85 -12.28
CA ILE A 43 -3.29 11.79 -12.70
C ILE A 43 -2.80 11.01 -11.48
N ILE A 44 -2.42 11.72 -10.42
CA ILE A 44 -1.97 11.10 -9.16
C ILE A 44 -3.12 10.33 -8.49
N HIS A 45 -4.32 10.92 -8.44
CA HIS A 45 -5.50 10.25 -7.90
C HIS A 45 -5.77 8.91 -8.61
N GLN A 46 -5.79 8.91 -9.95
CA GLN A 46 -6.01 7.70 -10.73
C GLN A 46 -4.89 6.66 -10.52
N ALA A 47 -3.63 7.12 -10.47
CA ALA A 47 -2.49 6.24 -10.21
C ALA A 47 -2.57 5.58 -8.81
N LEU A 48 -2.99 6.33 -7.79
CA LEU A 48 -3.19 5.80 -6.43
C LEU A 48 -4.31 4.77 -6.38
N ILE A 49 -5.44 4.99 -7.08
CA ILE A 49 -6.54 4.01 -7.17
C ILE A 49 -6.05 2.71 -7.82
N SER A 50 -5.34 2.81 -8.95
CA SER A 50 -4.83 1.63 -9.66
C SER A 50 -3.81 0.87 -8.82
N LEU A 51 -2.87 1.58 -8.19
CA LEU A 51 -1.85 0.97 -7.34
C LEU A 51 -2.45 0.33 -6.07
N PHE A 52 -3.47 0.97 -5.48
CA PHE A 52 -4.23 0.40 -4.36
C PHE A 52 -4.91 -0.91 -4.76
N GLY A 53 -5.57 -0.95 -5.92
CA GLY A 53 -6.21 -2.17 -6.42
C GLY A 53 -5.22 -3.34 -6.56
N SER A 54 -4.08 -3.10 -7.20
CA SER A 54 -3.03 -4.13 -7.33
C SER A 54 -2.43 -4.55 -5.98
N SER A 55 -2.17 -3.60 -5.08
CA SER A 55 -1.58 -3.88 -3.76
C SER A 55 -2.54 -4.66 -2.86
N SER A 56 -3.82 -4.30 -2.87
CA SER A 56 -4.84 -4.99 -2.08
C SER A 56 -5.05 -6.41 -2.60
N ASN A 57 -5.03 -6.63 -3.92
CA ASN A 57 -5.07 -7.95 -4.53
C ASN A 57 -3.86 -8.81 -4.15
N PHE A 58 -2.66 -8.23 -4.15
CA PHE A 58 -1.45 -8.91 -3.69
C PHE A 58 -1.57 -9.31 -2.21
N GLY A 59 -2.02 -8.40 -1.34
CA GLY A 59 -2.27 -8.69 0.07
C GLY A 59 -3.28 -9.82 0.29
N ASN A 60 -4.37 -9.85 -0.49
CA ASN A 60 -5.34 -10.94 -0.45
C ASN A 60 -4.70 -12.29 -0.85
N ALA A 61 -3.88 -12.29 -1.92
CA ALA A 61 -3.18 -13.49 -2.35
C ALA A 61 -2.19 -14.00 -1.27
N LEU A 62 -1.46 -13.09 -0.63
CA LEU A 62 -0.56 -13.42 0.47
C LEU A 62 -1.31 -14.05 1.66
N ILE A 63 -2.44 -13.48 2.08
CA ILE A 63 -3.29 -14.03 3.15
C ILE A 63 -3.81 -15.42 2.78
N ASN A 64 -4.25 -15.61 1.54
CA ASN A 64 -4.78 -16.90 1.08
C ASN A 64 -3.72 -17.99 1.04
N ALA A 65 -2.49 -17.64 0.65
CA ALA A 65 -1.35 -18.56 0.58
C ALA A 65 -0.68 -18.82 1.95
N ALA A 66 -0.90 -17.95 2.94
CA ALA A 66 -0.26 -18.07 4.24
C ALA A 66 -0.80 -19.27 5.06
N PRO A 67 0.09 -19.98 5.78
CA PRO A 67 -0.27 -20.89 6.87
C PRO A 67 -1.21 -20.24 7.88
N ALA A 68 -2.04 -21.04 8.55
CA ALA A 68 -3.15 -20.57 9.37
C ALA A 68 -2.72 -19.60 10.50
N ASP A 69 -1.59 -19.88 11.12
CA ASP A 69 -0.96 -19.09 12.18
C ASP A 69 -0.39 -17.74 11.68
N LEU A 70 -0.01 -17.66 10.40
CA LEU A 70 0.53 -16.45 9.78
C LEU A 70 -0.52 -15.54 9.15
N LYS A 71 -1.75 -16.04 8.91
CA LYS A 71 -2.83 -15.24 8.30
C LYS A 71 -3.14 -13.96 9.05
N GLY A 72 -3.09 -13.99 10.38
CA GLY A 72 -3.33 -12.81 11.21
C GLY A 72 -2.31 -11.70 10.94
N GLN A 73 -1.03 -12.05 10.86
CA GLN A 73 0.03 -11.08 10.57
C GLN A 73 -0.04 -10.57 9.13
N ALA A 74 -0.29 -11.44 8.14
CA ALA A 74 -0.49 -11.01 6.75
C ALA A 74 -1.69 -10.06 6.60
N THR A 75 -2.78 -10.32 7.35
CA THR A 75 -3.98 -9.47 7.37
C THR A 75 -3.70 -8.10 7.97
N ALA A 76 -2.93 -8.04 9.06
CA ALA A 76 -2.55 -6.78 9.69
C ALA A 76 -1.77 -5.88 8.71
N ILE A 77 -0.72 -6.43 8.08
CA ILE A 77 0.12 -5.68 7.11
C ILE A 77 -0.73 -5.16 5.96
N LYS A 78 -1.62 -6.00 5.42
CA LYS A 78 -2.54 -5.57 4.35
C LYS A 78 -3.41 -4.41 4.81
N ASN A 79 -4.00 -4.50 5.99
CA ASN A 79 -4.93 -3.49 6.48
C ASN A 79 -4.24 -2.13 6.70
N ASP A 80 -3.01 -2.14 7.20
CA ASP A 80 -2.23 -0.91 7.41
C ASP A 80 -1.89 -0.23 6.08
N ILE A 81 -1.42 -1.01 5.09
CA ILE A 81 -1.14 -0.52 3.74
C ILE A 81 -2.42 -0.01 3.04
N ASP A 82 -3.51 -0.78 3.10
CA ASP A 82 -4.80 -0.39 2.53
C ASP A 82 -5.35 0.90 3.17
N GLY A 83 -5.16 1.05 4.48
CA GLY A 83 -5.52 2.27 5.22
C GLY A 83 -4.74 3.50 4.72
N ALA A 84 -3.42 3.37 4.56
CA ALA A 84 -2.58 4.44 4.04
C ALA A 84 -2.92 4.82 2.59
N PHE A 85 -3.22 3.83 1.74
CA PHE A 85 -3.71 4.11 0.38
C PHE A 85 -5.01 4.90 0.38
N LYS A 86 -5.99 4.51 1.21
CA LYS A 86 -7.26 5.24 1.32
C LYS A 86 -7.06 6.68 1.76
N GLN A 87 -6.15 6.94 2.71
CA GLN A 87 -5.80 8.30 3.12
C GLN A 87 -5.17 9.09 1.96
N ALA A 88 -4.24 8.49 1.22
CA ALA A 88 -3.61 9.14 0.07
C ALA A 88 -4.60 9.42 -1.06
N ILE A 89 -5.47 8.46 -1.40
CA ILE A 89 -6.53 8.63 -2.40
C ILE A 89 -7.45 9.79 -1.99
N ALA A 90 -7.93 9.80 -0.75
CA ALA A 90 -8.80 10.87 -0.24
C ALA A 90 -8.11 12.25 -0.27
N ALA A 91 -6.79 12.30 -0.08
CA ALA A 91 -6.04 13.54 -0.18
C ALA A 91 -6.00 14.09 -1.62
N TYR A 92 -6.18 13.28 -2.66
CA TYR A 92 -6.13 13.70 -4.07
C TYR A 92 -7.48 13.66 -4.79
N ALA A 93 -8.55 13.31 -4.08
CA ALA A 93 -9.92 13.33 -4.58
C ALA A 93 -10.43 14.75 -4.86
#